data_AF-A0A356PZF0-F1
#
_entry.id   AF-A0A356PZF0-F1
#
_cell.length_a   1.000
_cell.length_b   1.000
_cell.length_c   1.000
_cell.angle_alpha   90.00
_cell.angle_beta   90.00
_cell.angle_gamma   90.00
#
_symmetry.space_group_name_H-M   'P 1'
#
loop_
_entity.id
_entity.type
_entity.pdbx_description
1 polymer ?
#
loop_
_entity_poly.entity_id
_entity_poly.type
_entity_poly.pdbx_seq_one_letter_code
_entity_poly.pdbx_strand_id
1 'polypeptide(L)'
;GGKAAYPSSVLMNAMPAAVAGVARRVIVVPAPDGFVSPMVLAAAGIAGVDEIWRIGGAQAIAALAFGSETIAPVDKIVGPGNAYVAAAKRQVYGTVGIDSIAGPSEILVIADADNDPAWIAVDLLSQAEHDEAAQAILITDDPDFADAVSDAVERLLTTLPREKVARQSWQDNGAIITVDDMEAMPALANRIAAEHLELAVAEPRRWLAEIRHAGAVFLGRYTPEAIGDYVAGPNHVLPTARTAKFSSGLGVADFMKRTTTVECNVESFGAIAPAGIALANAEGLDAHALSMSIRMNARGPDG
;
A
#
# COMPACT_ATOMS: atom_id res chain seq x y z
N GLY A 1 14.95 -7.97 -3.72
CA GLY A 1 16.37 -8.32 -3.49
C GLY A 1 16.49 -8.95 -2.11
N GLY A 2 17.54 -9.74 -1.85
CA GLY A 2 17.64 -10.54 -0.63
C GLY A 2 17.23 -11.99 -0.89
N LYS A 3 16.19 -12.50 -0.20
CA LYS A 3 15.67 -13.88 -0.39
C LYS A 3 15.13 -14.12 -1.82
N ALA A 4 14.67 -13.07 -2.51
CA ALA A 4 14.12 -13.16 -3.86
C ALA A 4 14.31 -11.86 -4.68
N ALA A 5 14.13 -11.97 -5.99
CA ALA A 5 14.19 -10.85 -6.95
C ALA A 5 12.83 -10.66 -7.62
N TYR A 6 12.19 -9.51 -7.38
CA TYR A 6 10.82 -9.23 -7.82
C TYR A 6 10.81 -8.16 -8.92
N PRO A 7 10.84 -8.55 -10.22
CA PRO A 7 10.68 -7.59 -11.31
C PRO A 7 9.28 -6.95 -11.31
N SER A 8 8.25 -7.66 -10.82
CA SER A 8 6.90 -7.11 -10.64
C SER A 8 6.92 -5.88 -9.72
N SER A 9 7.57 -5.96 -8.57
CA SER A 9 7.68 -4.81 -7.65
C SER A 9 8.42 -3.61 -8.24
N VAL A 10 9.36 -3.83 -9.18
CA VAL A 10 9.97 -2.72 -9.92
C VAL A 10 8.92 -2.00 -10.76
N LEU A 11 8.12 -2.74 -11.53
CA LEU A 11 7.07 -2.17 -12.36
C LEU A 11 6.02 -1.45 -11.49
N MET A 12 5.56 -2.10 -10.43
CA MET A 12 4.52 -1.56 -9.55
C MET A 12 4.97 -0.28 -8.81
N ASN A 13 6.25 -0.13 -8.47
CA ASN A 13 6.75 1.10 -7.87
C ASN A 13 7.09 2.19 -8.91
N ALA A 14 7.70 1.83 -10.03
CA ALA A 14 8.24 2.80 -10.98
C ALA A 14 7.21 3.31 -12.01
N MET A 15 6.23 2.50 -12.40
CA MET A 15 5.22 2.89 -13.40
C MET A 15 4.32 4.04 -12.94
N PRO A 16 3.77 4.06 -11.70
CA PRO A 16 2.98 5.20 -11.27
C PRO A 16 3.80 6.50 -11.15
N ALA A 17 5.09 6.39 -10.78
CA ALA A 17 6.02 7.52 -10.78
C ALA A 17 6.24 8.09 -12.19
N ALA A 18 6.39 7.22 -13.18
CA ALA A 18 6.51 7.61 -14.58
C ALA A 18 5.25 8.34 -15.07
N VAL A 19 4.07 7.78 -14.78
CA VAL A 19 2.77 8.37 -15.14
C VAL A 19 2.54 9.71 -14.45
N ALA A 20 3.00 9.88 -13.20
CA ALA A 20 2.93 11.14 -12.47
C ALA A 20 3.89 12.22 -13.01
N GLY A 21 4.81 11.87 -13.93
CA GLY A 21 5.79 12.79 -14.48
C GLY A 21 6.97 13.07 -13.55
N VAL A 22 7.32 12.12 -12.67
CA VAL A 22 8.51 12.24 -11.81
C VAL A 22 9.77 12.29 -12.67
N ALA A 23 10.48 13.42 -12.64
CA ALA A 23 11.60 13.69 -13.53
C ALA A 23 12.86 12.87 -13.24
N ARG A 24 13.06 12.42 -11.99
CA ARG A 24 14.19 11.60 -11.57
C ARG A 24 13.70 10.41 -10.74
N ARG A 25 13.89 9.19 -11.24
CA ARG A 25 13.48 7.93 -10.62
C ARG A 25 14.71 7.08 -10.35
N VAL A 26 14.88 6.71 -9.09
CA VAL A 26 16.06 6.00 -8.60
C VAL A 26 15.62 4.68 -7.99
N ILE A 27 16.31 3.59 -8.34
CA ILE A 27 16.18 2.29 -7.68
C ILE A 27 17.45 1.99 -6.89
N VAL A 28 17.26 1.56 -5.64
CA VAL A 28 18.31 0.91 -4.84
C VAL A 28 17.99 -0.58 -4.76
N VAL A 29 18.95 -1.43 -5.08
CA VAL A 29 18.79 -2.89 -5.04
C VAL A 29 20.02 -3.52 -4.38
N PRO A 30 19.86 -4.32 -3.31
CA PRO A 30 20.99 -5.05 -2.73
C PRO A 30 21.53 -6.04 -3.77
N ALA A 31 22.86 -6.08 -3.90
CA ALA A 31 23.57 -6.99 -4.78
C ALA A 31 24.52 -7.88 -3.96
N PRO A 32 23.99 -8.82 -3.14
CA PRO A 32 24.85 -9.77 -2.44
C PRO A 32 25.72 -10.52 -3.46
N ASP A 33 26.99 -10.68 -3.13
CA ASP A 33 28.00 -11.27 -4.02
C ASP A 33 28.18 -10.54 -5.37
N GLY A 34 27.74 -9.27 -5.44
CA GLY A 34 27.82 -8.44 -6.64
C GLY A 34 26.75 -8.75 -7.69
N PHE A 35 25.83 -9.68 -7.43
CA PHE A 35 24.81 -10.10 -8.39
C PHE A 35 23.55 -9.24 -8.31
N VAL A 36 23.06 -8.77 -9.47
CA VAL A 36 21.74 -8.16 -9.62
C VAL A 36 20.99 -8.95 -10.68
N SER A 37 19.74 -9.33 -10.38
CA SER A 37 18.91 -10.09 -11.31
C SER A 37 18.73 -9.33 -12.64
N PRO A 38 19.02 -9.95 -13.80
CA PRO A 38 18.76 -9.35 -15.10
C PRO A 38 17.29 -8.97 -15.30
N MET A 39 16.36 -9.70 -14.68
CA MET A 39 14.92 -9.40 -14.75
C MET A 39 14.58 -8.08 -14.05
N VAL A 40 15.23 -7.77 -12.93
CA VAL A 40 15.07 -6.49 -12.23
C VAL A 40 15.58 -5.33 -13.09
N LEU A 41 16.73 -5.52 -13.75
CA LEU A 41 17.28 -4.52 -14.66
C LEU A 41 16.41 -4.31 -15.90
N ALA A 42 15.87 -5.39 -16.48
CA ALA A 42 14.95 -5.32 -17.60
C ALA A 42 13.65 -4.58 -17.22
N ALA A 43 13.06 -4.90 -16.07
CA ALA A 43 11.88 -4.20 -15.56
C ALA A 43 12.15 -2.71 -15.31
N ALA A 44 13.33 -2.37 -14.77
CA ALA A 44 13.73 -0.99 -14.56
C ALA A 44 13.88 -0.23 -15.90
N GLY A 45 14.46 -0.86 -16.91
CA GLY A 45 14.56 -0.31 -18.27
C GLY A 45 13.19 -0.08 -18.91
N ILE A 46 12.26 -1.03 -18.78
CA ILE A 46 10.88 -0.91 -19.26
C ILE A 46 10.16 0.25 -18.56
N ALA A 47 10.32 0.38 -17.24
CA ALA A 47 9.70 1.46 -16.46
C ALA A 47 10.41 2.82 -16.62
N GLY A 48 11.51 2.87 -17.38
CA GLY A 48 12.29 4.07 -17.66
C GLY A 48 13.01 4.65 -16.44
N VAL A 49 13.52 3.80 -15.54
CA VAL A 49 14.27 4.25 -14.35
C VAL A 49 15.59 4.91 -14.78
N ASP A 50 15.93 6.03 -14.14
CA ASP A 50 17.08 6.87 -14.51
C ASP A 50 18.38 6.38 -13.87
N GLU A 51 18.32 5.91 -12.63
CA GLU A 51 19.49 5.48 -11.85
C GLU A 51 19.23 4.17 -11.10
N ILE A 52 20.23 3.28 -11.08
CA ILE A 52 20.19 2.02 -10.31
C ILE A 52 21.46 1.90 -9.47
N TRP A 53 21.29 1.81 -8.15
CA TRP A 53 22.38 1.70 -7.19
C TRP A 53 22.39 0.35 -6.49
N ARG A 54 23.57 -0.28 -6.44
CA ARG A 54 23.78 -1.62 -5.84
C ARG A 54 23.94 -1.56 -4.32
N ILE A 55 22.96 -0.97 -3.65
CA ILE A 55 22.88 -0.86 -2.19
C ILE A 55 21.48 -1.26 -1.73
N GLY A 56 21.35 -1.73 -0.48
CA GLY A 56 20.06 -2.06 0.10
C GLY A 56 20.03 -1.79 1.61
N GLY A 57 18.97 -2.21 2.29
CA GLY A 57 18.85 -2.06 3.74
C GLY A 57 18.69 -0.60 4.21
N ALA A 58 18.89 -0.38 5.51
CA ALA A 58 18.73 0.92 6.14
C ALA A 58 19.69 1.99 5.56
N GLN A 59 20.90 1.59 5.18
CA GLN A 59 21.90 2.46 4.57
C GLN A 59 21.48 2.99 3.19
N ALA A 60 20.73 2.20 2.41
CA ALA A 60 20.19 2.67 1.14
C ALA A 60 19.08 3.72 1.35
N ILE A 61 18.24 3.51 2.35
CA ILE A 61 17.22 4.49 2.75
C ILE A 61 17.87 5.79 3.23
N ALA A 62 18.93 5.71 4.04
CA ALA A 62 19.68 6.88 4.47
C ALA A 62 20.35 7.62 3.31
N ALA A 63 20.98 6.89 2.38
CA ALA A 63 21.60 7.49 1.19
C ALA A 63 20.57 8.20 0.30
N LEU A 64 19.37 7.64 0.13
CA LEU A 64 18.28 8.29 -0.60
C LEU A 64 17.71 9.50 0.15
N ALA A 65 17.62 9.44 1.48
CA ALA A 65 17.02 10.52 2.27
C ALA A 65 17.95 11.73 2.44
N PHE A 66 19.24 11.48 2.68
CA PHE A 66 20.21 12.51 3.04
C PHE A 66 21.23 12.81 1.94
N GLY A 67 21.31 11.95 0.93
CA GLY A 67 22.35 12.02 -0.09
C GLY A 67 23.69 11.46 0.37
N SER A 68 24.60 11.31 -0.59
CA SER A 68 26.03 11.04 -0.40
C SER A 68 26.83 11.79 -1.46
N GLU A 69 28.15 11.58 -1.51
CA GLU A 69 29.02 12.12 -2.56
C GLU A 69 28.63 11.63 -3.97
N THR A 70 27.92 10.50 -4.07
CA THR A 70 27.55 9.87 -5.35
C THR A 70 26.05 9.78 -5.57
N ILE A 71 25.26 9.62 -4.51
CA ILE A 71 23.80 9.46 -4.60
C ILE A 71 23.15 10.76 -4.16
N ALA A 72 22.54 11.50 -5.10
CA ALA A 72 21.76 12.68 -4.73
C ALA A 72 20.47 12.28 -3.99
N PRO A 73 20.04 13.05 -2.96
CA PRO A 73 18.84 12.75 -2.21
C PRO A 73 17.58 12.80 -3.09
N VAL A 74 16.49 12.19 -2.61
CA VAL A 74 15.16 12.18 -3.26
C VAL A 74 14.10 12.79 -2.34
N ASP A 75 12.99 13.25 -2.89
CA ASP A 75 11.91 13.85 -2.09
C ASP A 75 10.98 12.81 -1.43
N LYS A 76 10.88 11.61 -2.01
CA LYS A 76 10.02 10.52 -1.52
C LYS A 76 10.66 9.16 -1.80
N ILE A 77 10.53 8.24 -0.85
CA ILE A 77 10.99 6.85 -0.95
C ILE A 77 9.78 5.92 -0.88
N VAL A 78 9.64 5.03 -1.86
CA VAL A 78 8.56 4.04 -1.93
C VAL A 78 9.11 2.62 -1.97
N GLY A 79 8.26 1.65 -1.67
CA GLY A 79 8.54 0.23 -1.83
C GLY A 79 8.71 -0.50 -0.49
N PRO A 80 8.34 -1.80 -0.46
CA PRO A 80 8.45 -2.62 0.73
C PRO A 80 9.90 -3.04 0.99
N GLY A 81 10.14 -3.52 2.21
CA GLY A 81 11.41 -4.12 2.59
C GLY A 81 11.32 -4.80 3.95
N ASN A 82 12.41 -5.44 4.36
CA ASN A 82 12.46 -6.10 5.66
C ASN A 82 12.36 -5.10 6.84
N ALA A 83 12.35 -5.63 8.06
CA ALA A 83 12.24 -4.83 9.29
C ALA A 83 13.24 -3.66 9.38
N TYR A 84 14.47 -3.80 8.86
CA TYR A 84 15.47 -2.73 8.85
C TYR A 84 15.10 -1.61 7.87
N VAL A 85 14.60 -1.95 6.68
CA VAL A 85 14.11 -0.97 5.70
C VAL A 85 12.89 -0.25 6.26
N ALA A 86 11.93 -0.98 6.84
CA ALA A 86 10.74 -0.40 7.45
C ALA A 86 11.09 0.57 8.61
N ALA A 87 12.00 0.16 9.50
CA ALA A 87 12.49 1.00 10.60
C ALA A 87 13.24 2.24 10.09
N ALA A 88 14.06 2.11 9.04
CA ALA A 88 14.77 3.23 8.45
C ALA A 88 13.81 4.23 7.78
N LYS A 89 12.83 3.75 6.99
CA LYS A 89 11.78 4.60 6.38
C LYS A 89 11.04 5.40 7.45
N ARG A 90 10.69 4.76 8.57
CA ARG A 90 10.06 5.42 9.71
C ARG A 90 10.92 6.55 10.29
N GLN A 91 12.23 6.34 10.39
CA GLN A 91 13.15 7.33 10.98
C GLN A 91 13.41 8.53 10.06
N VAL A 92 13.37 8.34 8.73
CA VAL A 92 13.61 9.43 7.76
C VAL A 92 12.34 10.17 7.33
N TYR A 93 11.16 9.67 7.73
CA TYR A 93 9.89 10.33 7.42
C TYR A 93 9.85 11.74 8.00
N GLY A 94 9.50 12.71 7.14
CA GLY A 94 9.51 14.14 7.47
C GLY A 94 10.74 14.87 6.92
N THR A 95 11.87 14.19 6.75
CA THR A 95 12.95 14.65 5.86
C THR A 95 12.60 14.35 4.42
N VAL A 96 12.09 13.15 4.17
CA VAL A 96 11.52 12.72 2.89
C VAL A 96 10.13 12.15 3.10
N GLY A 97 9.32 12.16 2.05
CA GLY A 97 8.07 11.40 2.03
C GLY A 97 8.35 9.90 2.05
N ILE A 98 7.42 9.13 2.61
CA ILE A 98 7.35 7.67 2.40
C ILE A 98 5.94 7.31 1.96
N ASP A 99 5.78 6.18 1.28
CA ASP A 99 4.48 5.54 1.00
C ASP A 99 3.85 4.98 2.26
N SER A 100 4.52 4.01 2.91
CA SER A 100 4.01 3.32 4.09
C SER A 100 5.15 2.63 4.86
N ILE A 101 4.84 2.22 6.09
CA ILE A 101 5.67 1.29 6.85
C ILE A 101 5.06 -0.10 6.65
N ALA A 102 5.64 -0.87 5.74
CA ALA A 102 5.15 -2.22 5.45
C ALA A 102 5.27 -3.12 6.70
N GLY A 103 4.16 -3.74 7.07
CA GLY A 103 4.11 -4.90 7.94
C GLY A 103 4.22 -6.21 7.15
N PRO A 104 3.97 -7.36 7.81
CA PRO A 104 3.85 -8.65 7.13
C PRO A 104 2.72 -8.64 6.10
N SER A 105 2.87 -9.41 5.04
CA SER A 105 1.89 -9.50 3.95
C SER A 105 0.71 -10.39 4.35
N GLU A 106 -0.51 -10.07 3.90
CA GLU A 106 -1.75 -10.64 4.43
C GLU A 106 -2.78 -10.92 3.32
N ILE A 107 -3.39 -12.11 3.33
CA ILE A 107 -4.57 -12.43 2.50
C ILE A 107 -5.74 -12.84 3.39
N LEU A 108 -6.92 -12.30 3.06
CA LEU A 108 -8.20 -12.77 3.57
C LEU A 108 -9.01 -13.32 2.41
N VAL A 109 -9.28 -14.63 2.42
CA VAL A 109 -10.17 -15.29 1.49
C VAL A 109 -11.53 -15.49 2.16
N ILE A 110 -12.60 -15.04 1.53
CA ILE A 110 -13.97 -15.33 1.98
C ILE A 110 -14.64 -16.18 0.92
N ALA A 111 -15.02 -17.40 1.29
CA ALA A 111 -15.48 -18.42 0.36
C ALA A 111 -16.70 -19.21 0.87
N ASP A 112 -17.63 -19.50 -0.04
CA ASP A 112 -18.73 -20.44 0.16
C ASP A 112 -18.31 -21.88 -0.24
N ALA A 113 -19.11 -22.88 0.15
CA ALA A 113 -18.82 -24.30 -0.08
C ALA A 113 -18.86 -24.73 -1.56
N ASP A 114 -19.29 -23.86 -2.46
CA ASP A 114 -19.37 -24.11 -3.90
C ASP A 114 -18.01 -23.90 -4.63
N ASN A 115 -16.93 -23.63 -3.89
CA ASN A 115 -15.58 -23.55 -4.41
C ASN A 115 -14.90 -24.93 -4.42
N ASP A 116 -13.86 -25.07 -5.23
CA ASP A 116 -12.91 -26.17 -5.07
C ASP A 116 -12.02 -25.86 -3.85
N PRO A 117 -12.00 -26.70 -2.78
CA PRO A 117 -11.15 -26.48 -1.62
C PRO A 117 -9.67 -26.35 -1.96
N ALA A 118 -9.22 -27.00 -3.05
CA ALA A 118 -7.84 -26.90 -3.49
C ALA A 118 -7.49 -25.51 -4.06
N TRP A 119 -8.45 -24.80 -4.65
CA TRP A 119 -8.19 -23.45 -5.17
C TRP A 119 -7.97 -22.49 -4.00
N ILE A 120 -8.90 -22.49 -3.04
CA ILE A 120 -8.81 -21.68 -1.82
C ILE A 120 -7.53 -22.00 -1.03
N ALA A 121 -7.16 -23.28 -0.93
CA ALA A 121 -5.91 -23.67 -0.29
C ALA A 121 -4.67 -23.11 -1.01
N VAL A 122 -4.65 -23.10 -2.35
CA VAL A 122 -3.54 -22.50 -3.11
C VAL A 122 -3.51 -20.98 -2.95
N ASP A 123 -4.67 -20.30 -2.93
CA ASP A 123 -4.74 -18.85 -2.73
C ASP A 123 -4.24 -18.45 -1.33
N LEU A 124 -4.56 -19.22 -0.29
CA LEU A 124 -3.97 -19.02 1.04
C LEU A 124 -2.45 -19.25 1.04
N LEU A 125 -2.00 -20.29 0.33
CA LEU A 125 -0.59 -20.65 0.26
C LEU A 125 0.26 -19.71 -0.60
N SER A 126 -0.34 -19.06 -1.62
CA SER A 126 0.37 -18.09 -2.46
C SER A 126 0.85 -16.92 -1.62
N GLN A 127 0.07 -16.46 -0.65
CA GLN A 127 0.50 -15.44 0.28
C GLN A 127 1.50 -15.98 1.32
N ALA A 128 1.25 -17.18 1.87
CA ALA A 128 2.06 -17.79 2.91
C ALA A 128 3.51 -18.06 2.46
N GLU A 129 3.75 -18.32 1.18
CA GLU A 129 5.12 -18.58 0.68
C GLU A 129 6.03 -17.33 0.63
N HIS A 130 5.48 -16.12 0.81
CA HIS A 130 6.27 -14.88 0.73
C HIS A 130 7.28 -14.77 1.88
N ASP A 131 6.82 -14.93 3.12
CA ASP A 131 7.60 -14.73 4.35
C ASP A 131 7.00 -15.54 5.51
N GLU A 132 7.84 -15.97 6.44
CA GLU A 132 7.41 -16.76 7.61
C GLU A 132 6.40 -16.00 8.50
N ALA A 133 6.39 -14.66 8.45
CA ALA A 133 5.43 -13.82 9.18
C ALA A 133 4.15 -13.49 8.39
N ALA A 134 4.01 -13.95 7.14
CA ALA A 134 2.81 -13.72 6.34
C ALA A 134 1.58 -14.38 6.99
N GLN A 135 0.41 -13.78 6.81
CA GLN A 135 -0.85 -14.26 7.38
C GLN A 135 -1.86 -14.60 6.28
N ALA A 136 -2.46 -15.78 6.37
CA ALA A 136 -3.48 -16.25 5.45
C ALA A 136 -4.73 -16.68 6.23
N ILE A 137 -5.87 -16.05 5.94
CA ILE A 137 -7.12 -16.25 6.68
C ILE A 137 -8.21 -16.70 5.71
N LEU A 138 -8.92 -17.77 6.06
CA LEU A 138 -10.19 -18.14 5.43
C LEU A 138 -11.36 -17.74 6.34
N ILE A 139 -12.41 -17.13 5.77
CA ILE A 139 -13.75 -17.07 6.37
C ILE A 139 -14.71 -17.88 5.51
N THR A 140 -15.51 -18.74 6.13
CA THR A 140 -16.57 -19.52 5.49
C THR A 140 -17.70 -19.79 6.46
N ASP A 141 -18.90 -20.09 5.97
CA ASP A 141 -20.06 -20.52 6.78
C ASP A 141 -20.23 -22.05 6.84
N ASP A 142 -19.38 -22.80 6.13
CA ASP A 142 -19.48 -24.24 6.03
C ASP A 142 -18.29 -24.94 6.75
N PRO A 143 -18.53 -25.67 7.85
CA PRO A 143 -17.47 -26.36 8.57
C PRO A 143 -16.85 -27.53 7.80
N ASP A 144 -17.63 -28.25 6.97
CA ASP A 144 -17.11 -29.36 6.17
C ASP A 144 -16.19 -28.83 5.07
N PHE A 145 -16.54 -27.68 4.49
CA PHE A 145 -15.68 -26.96 3.54
C PHE A 145 -14.39 -26.45 4.21
N ALA A 146 -14.50 -25.89 5.43
CA ALA A 146 -13.35 -25.46 6.21
C ALA A 146 -12.34 -26.62 6.44
N ASP A 147 -12.84 -27.78 6.86
CA ASP A 147 -12.02 -28.98 7.04
C ASP A 147 -11.39 -29.44 5.72
N ALA A 148 -12.16 -29.43 4.63
CA ALA A 148 -11.67 -29.81 3.30
C ALA A 148 -10.56 -28.87 2.78
N VAL A 149 -10.65 -27.56 3.05
CA VAL A 149 -9.59 -26.59 2.73
C VAL A 149 -8.36 -26.83 3.59
N SER A 150 -8.54 -27.07 4.90
CA SER A 150 -7.42 -27.35 5.81
C SER A 150 -6.62 -28.58 5.37
N ASP A 151 -7.32 -29.68 5.03
CA ASP A 151 -6.70 -30.88 4.48
C ASP A 151 -6.01 -30.62 3.12
N ALA A 152 -6.59 -29.77 2.28
CA ALA A 152 -6.00 -29.38 1.00
C ALA A 152 -4.71 -28.58 1.20
N VAL A 153 -4.67 -27.65 2.16
CA VAL A 153 -3.46 -26.89 2.52
C VAL A 153 -2.34 -27.84 2.90
N GLU A 154 -2.59 -28.80 3.80
CA GLU A 154 -1.55 -29.76 4.23
C GLU A 154 -1.02 -30.62 3.08
N ARG A 155 -1.89 -31.08 2.18
CA ARG A 155 -1.47 -31.82 0.99
C ARG A 155 -0.63 -30.96 0.05
N LEU A 156 -1.09 -29.75 -0.26
CA LEU A 156 -0.49 -28.87 -1.27
C LEU A 156 0.83 -28.25 -0.79
N LEU A 157 0.99 -27.99 0.51
CA LEU A 157 2.25 -27.53 1.09
C LEU A 157 3.44 -28.40 0.66
N THR A 158 3.26 -29.73 0.64
CA THR A 158 4.32 -30.69 0.28
C THR A 158 4.76 -30.61 -1.18
N THR A 159 4.01 -29.90 -2.02
CA THR A 159 4.31 -29.73 -3.44
C THR A 159 5.08 -28.44 -3.73
N LEU A 160 5.15 -27.51 -2.76
CA LEU A 160 5.71 -26.18 -2.97
C LEU A 160 7.25 -26.18 -2.81
N PRO A 161 7.99 -25.54 -3.73
CA PRO A 161 9.44 -25.36 -3.58
C PRO A 161 9.82 -24.60 -2.29
N ARG A 162 8.95 -23.69 -1.83
CA ARG A 162 9.12 -22.90 -0.60
C ARG A 162 8.34 -23.47 0.59
N GLU A 163 8.06 -24.77 0.60
CA GLU A 163 7.27 -25.45 1.64
C GLU A 163 7.65 -24.99 3.06
N LYS A 164 8.93 -24.94 3.41
CA LYS A 164 9.35 -24.59 4.78
C LYS A 164 8.88 -23.19 5.22
N VAL A 165 8.89 -22.22 4.31
CA VAL A 165 8.44 -20.84 4.59
C VAL A 165 6.92 -20.82 4.69
N ALA A 166 6.23 -21.38 3.70
CA ALA A 166 4.77 -21.42 3.66
C ALA A 166 4.17 -22.20 4.84
N ARG A 167 4.77 -23.34 5.20
CA ARG A 167 4.36 -24.16 6.34
C ARG A 167 4.53 -23.41 7.65
N GLN A 168 5.63 -22.70 7.84
CA GLN A 168 5.82 -21.89 9.05
C GLN A 168 4.80 -20.75 9.12
N SER A 169 4.60 -20.01 8.03
CA SER A 169 3.57 -18.96 7.95
C SER A 169 2.17 -19.49 8.27
N TRP A 170 1.79 -20.63 7.67
CA TRP A 170 0.50 -21.26 7.92
C TRP A 170 0.34 -21.71 9.38
N GLN A 171 1.36 -22.34 9.96
CA GLN A 171 1.31 -22.83 11.35
C GLN A 171 1.28 -21.70 12.38
N ASP A 172 2.05 -20.63 12.16
CA ASP A 172 2.20 -19.54 13.12
C ASP A 172 1.08 -18.50 12.98
N ASN A 173 0.57 -18.28 11.75
CA ASN A 173 -0.29 -17.13 11.42
C ASN A 173 -1.51 -17.47 10.56
N GLY A 174 -1.66 -18.71 10.11
CA GLY A 174 -2.82 -19.18 9.35
C GLY A 174 -4.06 -19.32 10.24
N ALA A 175 -5.24 -19.02 9.69
CA ALA A 175 -6.49 -19.17 10.41
C ALA A 175 -7.65 -19.54 9.49
N ILE A 176 -8.54 -20.40 9.96
CA ILE A 176 -9.86 -20.62 9.37
C ILE A 176 -10.90 -20.18 10.39
N ILE A 177 -11.81 -19.30 9.97
CA ILE A 177 -12.87 -18.75 10.80
C ILE A 177 -14.20 -19.20 10.20
N THR A 178 -14.82 -20.19 10.83
CA THR A 178 -16.18 -20.59 10.48
C THR A 178 -17.18 -19.68 11.17
N VAL A 179 -18.11 -19.09 10.41
CA VAL A 179 -19.21 -18.27 10.91
C VAL A 179 -20.54 -19.02 10.79
N ASP A 180 -21.53 -18.69 11.63
CA ASP A 180 -22.86 -19.30 11.52
C ASP A 180 -23.63 -18.79 10.28
N ASP A 181 -23.28 -17.59 9.79
CA ASP A 181 -23.94 -16.92 8.68
C ASP A 181 -22.94 -15.99 7.96
N MET A 182 -22.89 -16.05 6.63
CA MET A 182 -22.08 -15.16 5.78
C MET A 182 -22.42 -13.68 5.96
N GLU A 183 -23.61 -13.34 6.44
CA GLU A 183 -23.96 -11.95 6.79
C GLU A 183 -23.05 -11.37 7.90
N ALA A 184 -22.35 -12.20 8.70
CA ALA A 184 -21.35 -11.74 9.67
C ALA A 184 -20.00 -11.36 9.03
N MET A 185 -19.73 -11.83 7.80
CA MET A 185 -18.44 -11.68 7.13
C MET A 185 -18.01 -10.23 6.91
N PRO A 186 -18.87 -9.25 6.53
CA PRO A 186 -18.39 -7.90 6.21
C PRO A 186 -17.87 -7.18 7.45
N ALA A 187 -18.49 -7.43 8.61
CA ALA A 187 -18.04 -6.87 9.88
C ALA A 187 -16.65 -7.41 10.28
N LEU A 188 -16.41 -8.71 10.07
CA LEU A 188 -15.11 -9.32 10.31
C LEU A 188 -14.05 -8.84 9.32
N ALA A 189 -14.36 -8.84 8.03
CA ALA A 189 -13.47 -8.35 6.97
C ALA A 189 -13.04 -6.90 7.23
N ASN A 190 -13.97 -6.01 7.56
CA ASN A 190 -13.68 -4.62 7.91
C ASN A 190 -12.81 -4.47 9.18
N ARG A 191 -12.95 -5.37 10.16
CA ARG A 191 -12.12 -5.36 11.37
C ARG A 191 -10.71 -5.85 11.08
N ILE A 192 -10.58 -6.88 10.24
CA ILE A 192 -9.32 -7.41 9.75
C ILE A 192 -8.60 -6.34 8.93
N ALA A 193 -9.28 -5.73 7.95
CA ALA A 193 -8.72 -4.72 7.05
C ALA A 193 -7.46 -5.23 6.34
N ALA A 194 -7.62 -6.36 5.64
CA ALA A 194 -6.54 -7.10 5.01
C ALA A 194 -5.86 -6.29 3.88
N GLU A 195 -4.60 -6.63 3.61
CA GLU A 195 -3.87 -6.17 2.43
C GLU A 195 -4.59 -6.67 1.16
N HIS A 196 -4.77 -7.98 1.02
CA HIS A 196 -5.52 -8.62 -0.04
C HIS A 196 -6.84 -9.23 0.48
N LEU A 197 -7.93 -9.00 -0.24
CA LEU A 197 -9.23 -9.63 0.04
C LEU A 197 -9.75 -10.35 -1.20
N GLU A 198 -10.04 -11.64 -1.08
CA GLU A 198 -10.76 -12.40 -2.10
C GLU A 198 -12.20 -12.66 -1.67
N LEU A 199 -13.14 -12.42 -2.59
CA LEU A 199 -14.55 -12.75 -2.44
C LEU A 199 -14.90 -13.88 -3.41
N ALA A 200 -14.58 -15.11 -3.01
CA ALA A 200 -14.86 -16.34 -3.75
C ALA A 200 -16.27 -16.86 -3.40
N VAL A 201 -17.29 -16.03 -3.64
CA VAL A 201 -18.68 -16.32 -3.27
C VAL A 201 -19.64 -16.06 -4.43
N ALA A 202 -20.87 -16.53 -4.33
CA ALA A 202 -21.96 -16.05 -5.17
C ALA A 202 -22.18 -14.53 -5.00
N GLU A 203 -22.47 -13.85 -6.11
CA GLU A 203 -22.75 -12.40 -6.15
C GLU A 203 -21.72 -11.52 -5.39
N PRO A 204 -20.40 -11.62 -5.67
CA PRO A 204 -19.35 -11.00 -4.84
C PRO A 204 -19.44 -9.47 -4.79
N ARG A 205 -20.10 -8.85 -5.78
CA ARG A 205 -20.35 -7.40 -5.82
C ARG A 205 -21.34 -6.94 -4.75
N ARG A 206 -22.28 -7.79 -4.34
CA ARG A 206 -23.20 -7.49 -3.23
C ARG A 206 -22.39 -7.30 -1.95
N TRP A 207 -21.57 -8.27 -1.62
CA TRP A 207 -20.73 -8.25 -0.42
C TRP A 207 -19.71 -7.12 -0.43
N LEU A 208 -19.09 -6.84 -1.59
CA LEU A 208 -18.17 -5.71 -1.73
C LEU A 208 -18.79 -4.38 -1.29
N ALA A 209 -20.09 -4.17 -1.50
CA ALA A 209 -20.76 -2.92 -1.11
C ALA A 209 -20.75 -2.67 0.42
N GLU A 210 -20.52 -3.72 1.21
CA GLU A 210 -20.47 -3.67 2.68
C GLU A 210 -19.04 -3.65 3.23
N ILE A 211 -18.04 -3.82 2.37
CA ILE A 211 -16.63 -3.84 2.72
C ILE A 211 -16.00 -2.48 2.43
N ARG A 212 -15.53 -1.85 3.50
CA ARG A 212 -14.91 -0.52 3.53
C ARG A 212 -13.39 -0.57 3.59
N HIS A 213 -12.83 -1.66 4.12
CA HIS A 213 -11.39 -1.75 4.41
C HIS A 213 -10.78 -3.01 3.79
N ALA A 214 -10.05 -2.82 2.70
CA ALA A 214 -9.16 -3.78 2.06
C ALA A 214 -8.16 -3.00 1.19
N GLY A 215 -6.91 -3.48 1.08
CA GLY A 215 -5.93 -2.85 0.18
C GLY A 215 -6.29 -3.06 -1.28
N ALA A 216 -6.53 -4.30 -1.68
CA ALA A 216 -7.10 -4.71 -2.96
C ALA A 216 -8.18 -5.77 -2.76
N VAL A 217 -9.17 -5.79 -3.65
CA VAL A 217 -10.26 -6.76 -3.63
C VAL A 217 -10.36 -7.53 -4.95
N PHE A 218 -10.40 -8.84 -4.85
CA PHE A 218 -10.52 -9.77 -5.95
C PHE A 218 -11.90 -10.43 -5.92
N LEU A 219 -12.62 -10.39 -7.04
CA LEU A 219 -14.05 -10.69 -7.09
C LEU A 219 -14.34 -11.96 -7.90
N GLY A 220 -14.84 -12.98 -7.21
CA GLY A 220 -15.30 -14.23 -7.80
C GLY A 220 -14.21 -15.30 -7.92
N ARG A 221 -14.66 -16.52 -8.18
CA ARG A 221 -13.86 -17.76 -8.09
C ARG A 221 -12.70 -17.90 -9.08
N TYR A 222 -12.61 -17.01 -10.07
CA TYR A 222 -11.59 -17.03 -11.13
C TYR A 222 -10.65 -15.83 -11.04
N THR A 223 -10.53 -15.21 -9.87
CA THR A 223 -9.72 -14.01 -9.67
C THR A 223 -8.83 -14.21 -8.46
N PRO A 224 -7.80 -15.08 -8.54
CA PRO A 224 -6.84 -15.23 -7.46
C PRO A 224 -5.97 -13.98 -7.33
N GLU A 225 -5.50 -13.68 -6.13
CA GLU A 225 -4.64 -12.54 -5.78
C GLU A 225 -3.48 -12.38 -6.76
N ALA A 226 -2.86 -13.50 -7.14
CA ALA A 226 -1.75 -13.57 -8.08
C ALA A 226 -2.02 -12.78 -9.39
N ILE A 227 -3.25 -12.70 -9.89
CA ILE A 227 -3.53 -11.93 -11.11
C ILE A 227 -3.28 -10.43 -10.89
N GLY A 228 -3.61 -9.89 -9.70
CA GLY A 228 -3.34 -8.49 -9.34
C GLY A 228 -1.87 -8.23 -9.09
N ASP A 229 -1.19 -9.21 -8.51
CA ASP A 229 0.22 -9.16 -8.21
C ASP A 229 1.12 -8.99 -9.44
N TYR A 230 0.63 -9.44 -10.60
CA TYR A 230 1.42 -9.48 -11.82
C TYR A 230 0.84 -8.70 -13.00
N VAL A 231 -0.45 -8.88 -13.34
CA VAL A 231 -0.92 -8.57 -14.71
C VAL A 231 -2.27 -7.87 -14.83
N ALA A 232 -3.09 -7.81 -13.78
CA ALA A 232 -4.43 -7.22 -13.88
C ALA A 232 -4.42 -5.69 -14.01
N GLY A 233 -3.36 -5.03 -13.51
CA GLY A 233 -3.18 -3.58 -13.60
C GLY A 233 -3.20 -2.81 -12.27
N PRO A 234 -4.02 -3.17 -11.25
CA PRO A 234 -3.90 -2.59 -9.92
C PRO A 234 -2.50 -2.77 -9.31
N ASN A 235 -2.16 -1.93 -8.33
CA ASN A 235 -0.85 -1.94 -7.71
C ASN A 235 -0.80 -2.90 -6.53
N HIS A 236 0.23 -3.76 -6.45
CA HIS A 236 0.41 -4.68 -5.33
C HIS A 236 1.22 -4.12 -4.14
N VAL A 237 1.67 -2.87 -4.21
CA VAL A 237 2.25 -2.20 -3.05
C VAL A 237 1.09 -1.68 -2.21
N LEU A 238 0.65 -2.51 -1.28
CA LEU A 238 -0.60 -2.33 -0.55
C LEU A 238 -0.38 -2.07 0.94
N PRO A 239 -1.39 -1.52 1.63
CA PRO A 239 -1.36 -1.31 3.07
C PRO A 239 -1.55 -2.64 3.83
N THR A 240 -0.58 -3.01 4.65
CA THR A 240 -0.56 -4.22 5.50
C THR A 240 -0.87 -3.93 6.96
N ALA A 241 -1.01 -4.97 7.79
CA ALA A 241 -1.16 -4.87 9.25
C ALA A 241 -2.31 -3.94 9.67
N ARG A 242 -3.47 -4.12 9.03
CA ARG A 242 -4.70 -3.33 9.21
C ARG A 242 -4.64 -1.86 8.77
N THR A 243 -3.55 -1.43 8.13
CA THR A 243 -3.42 -0.02 7.70
C THR A 243 -4.36 0.34 6.55
N ALA A 244 -5.00 -0.65 5.89
CA ALA A 244 -6.09 -0.43 4.93
C ALA A 244 -7.30 0.34 5.50
N LYS A 245 -7.34 0.56 6.82
CA LYS A 245 -8.32 1.46 7.47
C LYS A 245 -8.12 2.93 7.17
N PHE A 246 -6.90 3.35 6.83
CA PHE A 246 -6.54 4.76 6.65
C PHE A 246 -5.52 5.01 5.54
N SER A 247 -4.99 3.96 4.92
CA SER A 247 -4.05 4.01 3.81
C SER A 247 -4.62 3.34 2.57
N SER A 248 -4.13 3.76 1.40
CA SER A 248 -4.47 3.18 0.10
C SER A 248 -3.28 2.41 -0.46
N GLY A 249 -3.52 1.55 -1.43
CA GLY A 249 -2.47 1.02 -2.30
C GLY A 249 -1.76 2.11 -3.07
N LEU A 250 -0.49 1.88 -3.41
CA LEU A 250 0.35 2.84 -4.12
C LEU A 250 -0.27 3.21 -5.47
N GLY A 251 -0.39 4.51 -5.73
CA GLY A 251 -0.95 5.02 -6.98
C GLY A 251 -0.23 6.26 -7.49
N VAL A 252 -0.70 6.81 -8.61
CA VAL A 252 -0.14 8.03 -9.22
C VAL A 252 -0.17 9.21 -8.23
N ALA A 253 -1.24 9.31 -7.43
CA ALA A 253 -1.39 10.37 -6.44
C ALA A 253 -0.29 10.37 -5.37
N ASP A 254 0.34 9.24 -5.08
CA ASP A 254 1.46 9.14 -4.13
C ASP A 254 2.72 9.86 -4.63
N PHE A 255 2.85 10.04 -5.94
CA PHE A 255 3.97 10.73 -6.56
C PHE A 255 3.64 12.20 -6.88
N MET A 256 2.49 12.68 -6.41
CA MET A 256 2.02 14.03 -6.63
C MET A 256 1.82 14.75 -5.29
N LYS A 257 1.83 16.09 -5.35
CA LYS A 257 1.32 16.94 -4.27
C LYS A 257 0.29 17.92 -4.80
N ARG A 258 -0.63 18.32 -3.94
CA ARG A 258 -1.64 19.33 -4.25
C ARG A 258 -1.21 20.68 -3.66
N THR A 259 -1.21 21.71 -4.50
CA THR A 259 -1.00 23.10 -4.05
C THR A 259 -2.33 23.83 -4.16
N THR A 260 -2.77 24.46 -3.07
CA THR A 260 -3.97 25.30 -3.06
C THR A 260 -3.60 26.74 -3.40
N THR A 261 -4.32 27.37 -4.33
CA THR A 261 -4.18 28.78 -4.66
C THR A 261 -5.48 29.51 -4.33
N VAL A 262 -5.36 30.73 -3.80
CA VAL A 262 -6.48 31.62 -3.51
C VAL A 262 -6.11 33.01 -4.01
N GLU A 263 -7.00 33.61 -4.78
CA GLU A 263 -6.87 34.98 -5.27
C GLU A 263 -8.12 35.76 -4.87
N CYS A 264 -7.92 36.97 -4.35
CA CYS A 264 -9.02 37.88 -4.03
C CYS A 264 -8.82 39.18 -4.81
N ASN A 265 -9.90 39.65 -5.42
CA ASN A 265 -9.97 41.02 -5.90
C ASN A 265 -10.48 41.93 -4.76
N VAL A 266 -10.60 43.23 -5.03
CA VAL A 266 -10.99 44.21 -4.00
C VAL A 266 -12.38 43.92 -3.41
N GLU A 267 -13.34 43.50 -4.25
CA GLU A 267 -14.71 43.23 -3.83
C GLU A 267 -14.80 41.96 -2.99
N SER A 268 -14.22 40.85 -3.46
CA SER A 268 -14.24 39.59 -2.73
C SER A 268 -13.45 39.68 -1.43
N PHE A 269 -12.32 40.39 -1.42
CA PHE A 269 -11.58 40.69 -0.20
C PHE A 269 -12.43 41.50 0.78
N GLY A 270 -13.09 42.57 0.33
CA GLY A 270 -13.98 43.38 1.16
C GLY A 270 -15.14 42.60 1.77
N ALA A 271 -15.64 41.57 1.08
CA ALA A 271 -16.71 40.71 1.56
C ALA A 271 -16.27 39.74 2.67
N ILE A 272 -15.05 39.19 2.60
CA ILE A 272 -14.59 38.13 3.53
C ILE A 272 -13.66 38.64 4.64
N ALA A 273 -12.92 39.72 4.40
CA ALA A 273 -11.95 40.26 5.34
C ALA A 273 -12.55 40.61 6.71
N PRO A 274 -13.78 41.19 6.82
CA PRO A 274 -14.37 41.48 8.14
C PRO A 274 -14.52 40.24 9.02
N ALA A 275 -14.95 39.11 8.45
CA ALA A 275 -15.07 37.86 9.18
C ALA A 275 -13.69 37.31 9.60
N GLY A 276 -12.71 37.38 8.70
CA GLY A 276 -11.33 37.00 9.00
C GLY A 276 -10.70 37.84 10.13
N ILE A 277 -10.93 39.15 10.13
CA ILE A 277 -10.47 40.06 11.20
C ILE A 277 -11.13 39.71 12.53
N ALA A 278 -12.44 39.47 12.54
CA ALA A 278 -13.16 39.10 13.76
C ALA A 278 -12.62 37.79 14.36
N LEU A 279 -12.37 36.77 13.52
CA LEU A 279 -11.75 35.52 13.95
C LEU A 279 -10.34 35.74 14.49
N ALA A 280 -9.49 36.45 13.76
CA ALA A 280 -8.12 36.72 14.18
C ALA A 280 -8.05 37.49 15.52
N ASN A 281 -8.95 38.44 15.75
CA ASN A 281 -9.06 39.14 17.03
C ASN A 281 -9.54 38.22 18.17
N ALA A 282 -10.52 37.35 17.90
CA ALA A 282 -11.02 36.38 18.88
C ALA A 282 -9.93 35.36 19.29
N GLU A 283 -9.01 35.05 18.37
CA GLU A 283 -7.86 34.17 18.60
C GLU A 283 -6.63 34.89 19.19
N GLY A 284 -6.67 36.22 19.33
CA GLY A 284 -5.54 37.03 19.81
C GLY A 284 -4.37 37.13 18.83
N LEU A 285 -4.63 36.97 17.53
CA LEU A 285 -3.65 37.02 16.44
C LEU A 285 -3.63 38.41 15.78
N ASP A 286 -3.19 39.43 16.51
CA ASP A 286 -3.28 40.84 16.10
C ASP A 286 -2.61 41.13 14.74
N ALA A 287 -1.48 40.48 14.43
CA ALA A 287 -0.79 40.66 13.15
C ALA A 287 -1.62 40.13 11.96
N HIS A 288 -2.38 39.05 12.15
CA HIS A 288 -3.28 38.51 11.12
C HIS A 288 -4.43 39.49 10.88
N ALA A 289 -5.07 39.96 11.94
CA ALA A 289 -6.14 40.97 11.86
C ALA A 289 -5.66 42.26 11.19
N LEU A 290 -4.48 42.76 11.58
CA LEU A 290 -3.88 43.97 11.01
C LEU A 290 -3.56 43.78 9.51
N SER A 291 -3.05 42.62 9.11
CA SER A 291 -2.74 42.33 7.70
C SER A 291 -3.97 42.47 6.80
N MET A 292 -5.15 42.12 7.30
CA MET A 292 -6.41 42.29 6.58
C MET A 292 -6.94 43.74 6.69
N SER A 293 -6.94 44.29 7.90
CA SER A 293 -7.51 45.61 8.20
C SER A 293 -6.81 46.74 7.44
N ILE A 294 -5.48 46.70 7.32
CA ILE A 294 -4.72 47.76 6.60
C ILE A 294 -5.08 47.83 5.11
N ARG A 295 -5.46 46.69 4.51
CA ARG A 295 -5.90 46.62 3.11
C ARG A 295 -7.34 47.12 2.93
N MET A 296 -8.17 47.03 3.97
CA MET A 296 -9.48 47.68 3.99
C MET A 296 -9.34 49.21 4.09
N ASN A 297 -8.35 49.69 4.84
CA ASN A 297 -8.08 51.13 5.04
C ASN A 297 -7.45 51.82 3.82
N ALA A 298 -6.96 51.07 2.83
CA ALA A 298 -6.42 51.63 1.57
C ALA A 298 -7.51 52.22 0.66
N ARG A 299 -8.79 52.11 1.02
CA ARG A 299 -9.89 52.84 0.38
C ARG A 299 -10.16 54.15 1.12
N GLY A 300 -9.56 55.23 0.61
CA GLY A 300 -10.08 56.59 0.74
C GLY A 300 -9.31 57.55 -0.18
N PRO A 301 -9.90 58.60 -0.78
CA PRO A 301 -11.27 58.80 -1.25
C PRO A 301 -11.37 58.98 -2.78
N ASP A 302 -10.45 58.44 -3.60
CA ASP A 302 -10.48 58.56 -5.08
C ASP A 302 -10.44 57.19 -5.80
N GLY A 303 -11.40 56.30 -5.51
CA GLY A 303 -11.56 55.03 -6.24
C GLY A 303 -12.42 53.98 -5.55
#